data_AF-A0A929KIW0-F1
#
_entry.id   AF-A0A929KIW0-F1
#
_cell.length_a   1.000
_cell.length_b   1.000
_cell.length_c   1.000
_cell.angle_alpha   90.00
_cell.angle_beta   90.00
_cell.angle_gamma   90.00
#
_symmetry.space_group_name_H-M   'P 1'
#
loop_
_entity.id
_entity.type
_entity.pdbx_description
1 polymer ?
#
loop_
_entity_poly.entity_id
_entity_poly.type
_entity_poly.pdbx_seq_one_letter_code
_entity_poly.pdbx_strand_id
1 'polypeptide(L)'
;MPLKYFILFILAFSCSAIFAQDQMDCNKVLDREPYFVRHKGNEKDSLLLRDIQILKHCGNLEVADSVFLKGSLLGALMLDQVRLGKPATYRTLIEYFAAFKNTIAYKDFVKGLNLYQAMALKKVNPATWEADKELFVKIGFTVNDLADFKQFINEPAQANVTYKEALSRYMSSMEALRVDK
;
A
#
# COMPACT_ATOMS: atom_id res chain seq x y z
N MET A 1 1.01 -18.94 60.92
CA MET A 1 0.34 -17.76 60.33
C MET A 1 1.14 -16.97 59.26
N PRO A 2 2.26 -17.41 58.65
CA PRO A 2 2.95 -16.55 57.67
C PRO A 2 2.57 -16.79 56.19
N LEU A 3 1.93 -17.91 55.85
CA LEU A 3 1.73 -18.30 54.44
C LEU A 3 0.61 -17.50 53.73
N LYS A 4 -0.42 -17.07 54.47
CA LYS A 4 -1.54 -16.30 53.90
C LYS A 4 -1.15 -14.87 53.48
N TYR A 5 -0.19 -14.27 54.18
CA TYR A 5 0.29 -12.92 53.86
C TYR A 5 1.28 -12.92 52.70
N PHE A 6 2.01 -14.03 52.49
CA PHE A 6 2.95 -14.16 51.38
C PHE A 6 2.26 -14.23 50.01
N ILE A 7 1.09 -14.90 49.94
CA ILE A 7 0.28 -14.99 48.71
C ILE A 7 -0.32 -13.62 48.34
N LEU A 8 -0.73 -12.83 49.34
CA LEU A 8 -1.27 -11.48 49.10
C LEU A 8 -0.21 -10.51 48.55
N PHE A 9 1.06 -10.69 48.94
CA PHE A 9 2.16 -9.85 48.51
C PHE A 9 2.57 -10.12 47.04
N ILE A 10 2.51 -11.38 46.60
CA ILE A 10 2.82 -11.76 45.21
C ILE A 10 1.70 -11.32 44.25
N LEU A 11 0.43 -11.34 44.70
CA LEU A 11 -0.68 -10.87 43.87
C LEU A 11 -0.65 -9.35 43.66
N ALA A 12 -0.19 -8.59 44.64
CA ALA A 12 -0.07 -7.13 44.55
C ALA A 12 1.08 -6.66 43.64
N PHE A 13 2.15 -7.45 43.49
CA PHE A 13 3.31 -7.09 42.66
C PHE A 13 3.12 -7.40 41.17
N SER A 14 2.06 -8.11 40.81
CA SER A 14 1.78 -8.54 39.43
C SER A 14 1.07 -7.48 38.57
N CYS A 15 0.66 -6.35 39.16
CA CYS A 15 -0.12 -5.31 38.46
C CYS A 15 0.71 -4.12 37.93
N SER A 16 2.03 -4.12 38.10
CA SER A 16 2.91 -3.04 37.62
C SER A 16 3.72 -3.41 36.37
N ALA A 17 3.17 -4.24 35.49
CA ALA A 17 3.59 -4.26 34.09
C ALA A 17 2.93 -3.07 33.37
N ILE A 18 3.38 -1.85 33.72
CA ILE A 18 3.06 -0.66 32.94
C ILE A 18 3.75 -0.89 31.59
N PHE A 19 2.98 -1.16 30.55
CA PHE A 19 3.45 -1.06 29.19
C PHE A 19 3.96 0.37 29.00
N ALA A 20 5.28 0.55 29.03
CA ALA A 20 5.90 1.72 28.44
C ALA A 20 5.63 1.62 26.94
N GLN A 21 4.46 2.10 26.52
CA GLN A 21 4.22 2.42 25.12
C GLN A 21 5.22 3.52 24.79
N ASP A 22 6.30 3.13 24.12
CA ASP A 22 7.29 4.06 23.58
C ASP A 22 6.56 4.96 22.58
N GLN A 23 6.01 6.07 23.08
CA GLN A 23 5.35 7.06 22.24
C GLN A 23 6.44 7.73 21.42
N MET A 24 6.47 7.41 20.13
CA MET A 24 7.42 7.96 19.19
C MET A 24 7.25 9.48 19.09
N ASP A 25 8.21 10.22 19.65
CA ASP A 25 8.23 11.67 19.61
C ASP A 25 8.66 12.16 18.22
N CYS A 26 7.68 12.46 17.36
CA CYS A 26 7.93 12.89 15.99
C CYS A 26 8.85 14.11 15.91
N ASN A 27 8.76 15.06 16.84
CA ASN A 27 9.61 16.26 16.82
C ASN A 27 11.10 15.93 16.96
N LYS A 28 11.44 14.81 17.59
CA LYS A 28 12.84 14.36 17.78
C LYS A 28 13.36 13.44 16.68
N VAL A 29 12.47 12.89 15.85
CA VAL A 29 12.80 11.85 14.87
C VAL A 29 12.74 12.38 13.44
N LEU A 30 11.88 13.36 13.15
CA LEU A 30 11.61 13.82 11.79
C LEU A 30 12.83 14.37 11.03
N ASP A 31 13.79 14.96 11.75
CA ASP A 31 15.00 15.56 11.16
C ASP A 31 16.17 14.56 11.02
N ARG A 32 15.93 13.28 11.31
CA ARG A 32 16.92 12.21 11.13
C ARG A 32 16.88 11.66 9.71
N GLU A 33 18.04 11.20 9.25
CA GLU A 33 18.18 10.47 7.99
C GLU A 33 17.61 9.05 8.14
N PRO A 34 16.69 8.61 7.26
CA PRO A 34 16.17 7.24 7.29
C PRO A 34 17.22 6.18 6.93
N TYR A 35 17.06 4.96 7.48
CA TYR A 35 17.96 3.84 7.20
C TYR A 35 18.01 3.48 5.71
N PHE A 36 16.86 3.52 5.02
CA PHE A 36 16.76 3.16 3.59
C PHE A 36 17.53 4.09 2.64
N VAL A 37 18.01 5.26 3.11
CA VAL A 37 18.80 6.19 2.29
C VAL A 37 20.16 5.60 1.92
N ARG A 38 20.79 4.89 2.86
CA ARG A 38 22.13 4.29 2.67
C ARG A 38 22.10 2.80 2.41
N HIS A 39 20.95 2.17 2.56
CA HIS A 39 20.82 0.72 2.53
C HIS A 39 19.68 0.32 1.59
N LYS A 40 19.97 -0.58 0.65
CA LYS A 40 18.94 -1.27 -0.11
C LYS A 40 18.28 -2.33 0.78
N GLY A 41 17.36 -1.88 1.64
CA GLY A 41 16.56 -2.75 2.50
C GLY A 41 15.67 -3.66 1.65
N ASN A 42 15.64 -4.95 1.98
CA ASN A 42 14.58 -5.84 1.49
C ASN A 42 13.30 -5.64 2.34
N GLU A 43 12.13 -6.06 1.85
CA GLU A 43 10.86 -5.83 2.53
C GLU A 43 10.74 -6.49 3.92
N LYS A 44 11.67 -7.38 4.28
CA LYS A 44 11.73 -8.06 5.59
C LYS A 44 12.75 -7.42 6.54
N ASP A 45 13.45 -6.39 6.11
CA ASP A 45 14.46 -5.71 6.93
C ASP A 45 13.78 -4.94 8.07
N SER A 46 14.07 -5.34 9.31
CA SER A 46 13.53 -4.72 10.51
C SER A 46 13.80 -3.21 10.61
N LEU A 47 14.93 -2.73 10.05
CA LEU A 47 15.28 -1.32 10.07
C LEU A 47 14.47 -0.53 9.04
N LEU A 48 14.22 -1.10 7.86
CA LEU A 48 13.27 -0.53 6.90
C LEU A 48 11.84 -0.51 7.45
N LEU A 49 11.42 -1.58 8.13
CA LEU A 49 10.09 -1.62 8.76
C LEU A 49 9.93 -0.54 9.83
N ARG A 50 11.00 -0.24 10.59
CA ARG A 50 11.03 0.87 11.53
C ARG A 50 10.91 2.22 10.83
N ASP A 51 11.62 2.44 9.72
CA ASP A 51 11.47 3.66 8.91
C ASP A 51 10.02 3.84 8.43
N ILE A 52 9.40 2.77 7.94
CA ILE A 52 8.00 2.77 7.49
C ILE A 52 7.06 3.09 8.65
N GLN A 53 7.31 2.56 9.85
CA GLN A 53 6.52 2.88 11.04
C GLN A 53 6.63 4.36 11.42
N ILE A 54 7.83 4.93 11.37
CA ILE A 54 8.05 6.37 11.61
C ILE A 54 7.25 7.20 10.60
N LEU A 55 7.35 6.88 9.31
CA LEU A 55 6.62 7.58 8.25
C LEU A 55 5.10 7.47 8.42
N LYS A 56 4.58 6.29 8.78
CA LYS A 56 3.14 6.09 9.04
C LYS A 56 2.67 6.89 10.25
N HIS A 57 3.41 6.81 11.35
CA HIS A 57 3.03 7.43 12.62
C HIS A 57 3.11 8.96 12.56
N CYS A 58 4.20 9.49 12.02
CA CYS A 58 4.46 10.94 12.00
C CYS A 58 3.94 11.64 10.75
N GLY A 59 3.63 10.90 9.67
CA GLY A 59 3.27 11.46 8.37
C GLY A 59 1.77 11.59 8.09
N ASN A 60 0.90 11.16 9.02
CA ASN A 60 -0.56 11.11 8.82
C ASN A 60 -0.92 10.47 7.46
N LEU A 61 -0.33 9.29 7.21
CA LEU A 61 -0.53 8.55 5.96
C LEU A 61 -1.79 7.70 6.06
N GLU A 62 -2.65 7.83 5.06
CA GLU A 62 -3.87 7.05 4.90
C GLU A 62 -3.55 5.63 4.39
N VAL A 63 -4.53 4.74 4.43
CA VAL A 63 -4.38 3.36 3.95
C VAL A 63 -3.94 3.34 2.47
N ALA A 64 -4.48 4.25 1.66
CA ALA A 64 -4.12 4.40 0.24
C ALA A 64 -2.64 4.77 0.03
N ASP A 65 -2.04 5.49 0.98
CA ASP A 65 -0.66 5.95 0.88
C ASP A 65 0.36 4.83 1.13
N SER A 66 -0.07 3.73 1.74
CA SER A 66 0.81 2.60 2.05
C SER A 66 1.48 1.99 0.83
N VAL A 67 0.89 2.18 -0.36
CA VAL A 67 1.46 1.77 -1.65
C VAL A 67 2.79 2.48 -1.93
N PHE A 68 2.96 3.71 -1.44
CA PHE A 68 4.18 4.49 -1.62
C PHE A 68 5.32 4.09 -0.67
N LEU A 69 5.02 3.31 0.38
CA LEU A 69 5.95 2.96 1.45
C LEU A 69 6.82 1.73 1.15
N LYS A 70 7.00 1.38 -0.12
CA LYS A 70 7.94 0.35 -0.54
C LYS A 70 9.36 0.93 -0.54
N GLY A 71 10.33 0.19 -0.01
CA GLY A 71 11.71 0.67 0.17
C GLY A 71 12.35 1.23 -1.11
N SER A 72 12.14 0.60 -2.26
CA SER A 72 12.64 1.08 -3.55
C SER A 72 12.04 2.43 -3.97
N LEU A 73 10.75 2.62 -3.72
CA LEU A 73 10.04 3.85 -4.04
C LEU A 73 10.42 4.97 -3.08
N LEU A 74 10.52 4.67 -1.78
CA LEU A 74 11.01 5.61 -0.77
C LEU A 74 12.44 6.10 -1.10
N GLY A 75 13.33 5.18 -1.51
CA GLY A 75 14.68 5.53 -1.95
C GLY A 75 14.70 6.43 -3.18
N ALA A 76 13.89 6.12 -4.20
CA ALA A 76 13.78 6.93 -5.41
C ALA A 76 13.22 8.33 -5.11
N LEU A 77 12.14 8.43 -4.35
CA LEU A 77 11.53 9.70 -3.96
C LEU A 77 12.50 10.55 -3.14
N MET A 78 13.23 9.94 -2.20
CA MET A 78 14.23 10.66 -1.42
C MET A 78 15.36 11.21 -2.32
N LEU A 79 15.88 10.38 -3.23
CA LEU A 79 16.91 10.80 -4.17
C LEU A 79 16.47 12.01 -5.01
N ASP A 80 15.22 12.02 -5.48
CA ASP A 80 14.66 13.15 -6.21
C ASP A 80 14.57 14.40 -5.35
N GLN A 81 14.15 14.31 -4.09
CA GLN A 81 14.13 15.47 -3.18
C GLN A 81 15.54 16.00 -2.89
N VAL A 82 16.52 15.12 -2.70
CA VAL A 82 17.92 15.52 -2.49
C VAL A 82 18.51 16.21 -3.71
N ARG A 83 18.18 15.76 -4.92
CA ARG A 83 18.56 16.42 -6.18
C ARG A 83 17.96 17.83 -6.32
N LEU A 84 16.82 18.08 -5.69
CA LEU A 84 16.22 19.41 -5.56
C LEU A 84 16.83 20.25 -4.43
N GLY A 85 17.90 19.78 -3.78
CA GLY A 85 18.61 20.49 -2.73
C GLY A 85 18.03 20.32 -1.33
N LYS A 86 17.06 19.43 -1.13
CA LYS A 86 16.46 19.17 0.19
C LYS A 86 17.29 18.18 1.01
N PRO A 87 17.27 18.25 2.35
CA PRO A 87 17.96 17.28 3.19
C PRO A 87 17.27 15.91 3.14
N ALA A 88 18.04 14.83 3.31
CA ALA A 88 17.53 13.47 3.25
C ALA A 88 16.87 13.02 4.57
N THR A 89 15.74 13.61 4.97
CA THR A 89 15.12 13.35 6.29
C THR A 89 13.70 12.80 6.19
N TYR A 90 13.17 12.19 7.27
CA TYR A 90 11.75 11.78 7.29
C TYR A 90 10.82 12.96 7.02
N ARG A 91 11.14 14.15 7.55
CA ARG A 91 10.39 15.39 7.31
C ARG A 91 10.24 15.67 5.81
N THR A 92 11.33 15.58 5.06
CA THR A 92 11.34 15.83 3.61
C THR A 92 10.32 14.95 2.86
N LEU A 93 10.24 13.66 3.20
CA LEU A 93 9.25 12.76 2.59
C LEU A 93 7.83 13.04 3.05
N ILE A 94 7.64 13.35 4.33
CA ILE A 94 6.31 13.66 4.87
C ILE A 94 5.75 14.93 4.23
N GLU A 95 6.57 15.97 4.09
CA GLU A 95 6.19 17.20 3.38
C GLU A 95 5.93 16.95 1.90
N TYR A 96 6.73 16.09 1.25
CA TYR A 96 6.47 15.65 -0.12
C TYR A 96 5.10 14.98 -0.24
N PHE A 97 4.78 14.01 0.61
CA PHE A 97 3.48 13.33 0.58
C PHE A 97 2.33 14.29 0.87
N ALA A 98 2.50 15.19 1.85
CA ALA A 98 1.51 16.23 2.14
C ALA A 98 1.25 17.13 0.94
N ALA A 99 2.29 17.54 0.20
CA ALA A 99 2.15 18.30 -1.02
C ALA A 99 1.48 17.49 -2.13
N PHE A 100 1.93 16.24 -2.33
CA PHE A 100 1.40 15.35 -3.37
C PHE A 100 -0.10 15.07 -3.19
N LYS A 101 -0.56 14.88 -1.95
CA LYS A 101 -1.99 14.68 -1.61
C LYS A 101 -2.91 15.78 -2.12
N ASN A 102 -2.39 17.00 -2.29
CA ASN A 102 -3.15 18.15 -2.77
C ASN A 102 -3.23 18.22 -4.30
N THR A 103 -2.58 17.31 -5.04
CA THR A 103 -2.54 17.31 -6.51
C THR A 103 -3.71 16.55 -7.14
N ILE A 104 -4.01 16.84 -8.40
CA ILE A 104 -4.97 16.06 -9.21
C ILE A 104 -4.45 14.63 -9.42
N ALA A 105 -3.14 14.48 -9.65
CA ALA A 105 -2.50 13.17 -9.82
C ALA A 105 -2.74 12.23 -8.63
N TYR A 106 -2.72 12.74 -7.39
CA TYR A 106 -3.06 11.93 -6.22
C TYR A 106 -4.53 11.51 -6.20
N LYS A 107 -5.45 12.42 -6.56
CA LYS A 107 -6.89 12.10 -6.63
C LYS A 107 -7.17 11.01 -7.66
N ASP A 108 -6.52 11.11 -8.83
CA ASP A 108 -6.64 10.10 -9.89
C ASP A 108 -6.01 8.77 -9.45
N PHE A 109 -4.88 8.81 -8.76
CA PHE A 109 -4.26 7.62 -8.17
C PHE A 109 -5.19 6.91 -7.18
N VAL A 110 -5.76 7.62 -6.20
CA VAL A 110 -6.69 7.03 -5.21
C VAL A 110 -7.93 6.46 -5.90
N LYS A 111 -8.47 7.16 -6.90
CA LYS A 111 -9.58 6.68 -7.72
C LYS A 111 -9.21 5.37 -8.43
N GLY A 112 -8.03 5.30 -9.05
CA GLY A 112 -7.50 4.09 -9.69
C GLY A 112 -7.33 2.94 -8.70
N LEU A 113 -6.79 3.20 -7.51
CA LEU A 113 -6.60 2.20 -6.47
C LEU A 113 -7.94 1.63 -5.99
N ASN A 114 -8.95 2.48 -5.78
CA ASN A 114 -10.29 2.05 -5.39
C ASN A 114 -10.96 1.19 -6.47
N LEU A 115 -10.80 1.55 -7.75
CA LEU A 115 -11.29 0.73 -8.87
C LEU A 115 -10.59 -0.64 -8.91
N TYR A 116 -9.27 -0.66 -8.71
CA TYR A 116 -8.50 -1.89 -8.66
C TYR A 116 -8.92 -2.80 -7.50
N GLN A 117 -9.20 -2.23 -6.32
CA GLN A 117 -9.73 -2.97 -5.18
C GLN A 117 -11.15 -3.49 -5.44
N ALA A 118 -12.02 -2.70 -6.09
CA ALA A 118 -13.36 -3.13 -6.46
C ALA A 118 -13.30 -4.35 -7.41
N MET A 119 -12.42 -4.32 -8.40
CA MET A 119 -12.19 -5.46 -9.31
C MET A 119 -11.64 -6.70 -8.59
N ALA A 120 -10.86 -6.52 -7.52
CA ALA A 120 -10.31 -7.61 -6.72
C ALA A 120 -11.36 -8.33 -5.86
N LEU A 121 -12.45 -7.65 -5.49
CA LEU A 121 -13.50 -8.22 -4.65
C LEU A 121 -14.68 -8.74 -5.46
N LYS A 122 -14.92 -8.18 -6.65
CA LYS A 122 -16.08 -8.53 -7.47
C LYS A 122 -15.79 -9.73 -8.37
N LYS A 123 -16.57 -10.80 -8.20
CA LYS A 123 -16.57 -11.95 -9.14
C LYS A 123 -17.08 -11.52 -10.51
N VAL A 124 -16.48 -12.12 -11.54
CA VAL A 124 -16.96 -12.02 -12.91
C VAL A 124 -18.42 -12.46 -12.95
N ASN A 125 -19.27 -11.60 -13.51
CA ASN A 125 -20.66 -11.96 -13.78
C ASN A 125 -21.10 -11.34 -15.11
N PRO A 126 -21.23 -12.15 -16.17
CA PRO A 126 -21.72 -11.69 -17.47
C PRO A 126 -23.05 -10.92 -17.42
N ALA A 127 -23.94 -11.29 -16.49
CA ALA A 127 -25.25 -10.66 -16.36
C ALA A 127 -25.16 -9.19 -15.87
N THR A 128 -24.09 -8.82 -15.15
CA THR A 128 -23.88 -7.46 -14.65
C THR A 128 -22.85 -6.67 -15.48
N TRP A 129 -22.38 -7.23 -16.59
CA TRP A 129 -21.32 -6.65 -17.41
C TRP A 129 -21.55 -5.19 -17.82
N GLU A 130 -22.77 -4.81 -18.19
CA GLU A 130 -23.03 -3.44 -18.65
C GLU A 130 -22.79 -2.37 -17.58
N ALA A 131 -22.94 -2.73 -16.30
CA ALA A 131 -22.54 -1.88 -15.19
C ALA A 131 -21.02 -2.02 -14.90
N ASP A 132 -20.51 -3.25 -14.97
CA ASP A 132 -19.14 -3.56 -14.55
C ASP A 132 -18.07 -3.07 -15.52
N LYS A 133 -18.42 -2.92 -16.80
CA LYS A 133 -17.53 -2.39 -17.84
C LYS A 133 -17.02 -0.98 -17.51
N GLU A 134 -17.73 -0.21 -16.69
CA GLU A 134 -17.31 1.13 -16.27
C GLU A 134 -15.98 1.09 -15.49
N LEU A 135 -15.70 0.00 -14.77
CA LEU A 135 -14.42 -0.21 -14.10
C LEU A 135 -13.25 -0.21 -15.10
N PHE A 136 -13.49 -0.80 -16.27
CA PHE A 136 -12.51 -0.98 -17.34
C PHE A 136 -12.34 0.28 -18.20
N VAL A 137 -13.45 0.97 -18.49
CA VAL A 137 -13.42 2.29 -19.14
C VAL A 137 -12.54 3.26 -18.34
N LYS A 138 -12.70 3.28 -17.01
CA LYS A 138 -11.96 4.20 -16.12
C LYS A 138 -10.46 3.91 -16.05
N ILE A 139 -10.01 2.72 -16.44
CA ILE A 139 -8.59 2.36 -16.52
C ILE A 139 -8.05 2.38 -17.97
N GLY A 140 -8.85 2.87 -18.93
CA GLY A 140 -8.41 3.17 -20.29
C GLY A 140 -8.75 2.12 -21.36
N PHE A 141 -9.62 1.16 -21.07
CA PHE A 141 -10.07 0.21 -22.11
C PHE A 141 -10.82 0.94 -23.22
N THR A 142 -10.45 0.64 -24.47
CA THR A 142 -11.19 1.07 -25.65
C THR A 142 -12.47 0.24 -25.84
N VAL A 143 -13.35 0.68 -26.74
CA VAL A 143 -14.57 -0.07 -27.07
C VAL A 143 -14.25 -1.49 -27.54
N ASN A 144 -13.15 -1.66 -28.29
CA ASN A 144 -12.72 -2.97 -28.77
C ASN A 144 -12.18 -3.82 -27.62
N ASP A 145 -11.33 -3.27 -26.74
CA ASP A 145 -10.83 -4.00 -25.57
C ASP A 145 -11.99 -4.46 -24.67
N LEU A 146 -13.04 -3.65 -24.52
CA LEU A 146 -14.23 -4.02 -23.77
C LEU A 146 -15.01 -5.16 -24.42
N ALA A 147 -15.13 -5.17 -25.75
CA ALA A 147 -15.81 -6.24 -26.47
C ALA A 147 -15.04 -7.56 -26.34
N ASP A 148 -13.73 -7.51 -26.55
CA ASP A 148 -12.84 -8.67 -26.45
C ASP A 148 -12.79 -9.21 -25.02
N PHE A 149 -12.69 -8.32 -24.04
CA PHE A 149 -12.71 -8.72 -22.64
C PHE A 149 -14.06 -9.28 -22.21
N LYS A 150 -15.18 -8.73 -22.71
CA LYS A 150 -16.53 -9.30 -22.49
C LYS A 150 -16.61 -10.74 -23.00
N GLN A 151 -16.03 -11.00 -24.18
CA GLN A 151 -15.98 -12.35 -24.72
C GLN A 151 -15.14 -13.28 -23.84
N PHE A 152 -13.96 -12.82 -23.41
CA PHE A 152 -13.07 -13.59 -22.54
C PHE A 152 -13.72 -13.98 -21.20
N ILE A 153 -14.43 -13.05 -20.55
CA ILE A 153 -15.06 -13.33 -19.25
C ILE A 153 -16.30 -14.22 -19.34
N ASN A 154 -16.84 -14.47 -20.54
CA ASN A 154 -17.92 -15.42 -20.77
C ASN A 154 -17.44 -16.87 -20.84
N GLU A 155 -16.14 -17.10 -20.90
CA GLU A 155 -15.59 -18.45 -20.90
C GLU A 155 -15.86 -19.15 -19.55
N PRO A 156 -16.20 -20.46 -19.56
CA PRO A 156 -16.44 -21.21 -18.33
C PRO A 156 -15.27 -21.16 -17.33
N ALA A 157 -14.05 -21.02 -17.83
CA ALA A 157 -12.83 -20.90 -17.03
C ALA A 157 -12.78 -19.64 -16.14
N GLN A 158 -13.61 -18.63 -16.42
CA GLN A 158 -13.68 -17.37 -15.67
C GLN A 158 -14.87 -17.29 -14.71
N ALA A 159 -15.80 -18.25 -14.72
CA ALA A 159 -17.07 -18.15 -13.97
C ALA A 159 -16.92 -17.97 -12.45
N ASN A 160 -15.77 -18.36 -11.87
CA ASN A 160 -15.51 -18.30 -10.43
C ASN A 160 -14.38 -17.35 -10.03
N VAL A 161 -13.81 -16.59 -10.97
CA VAL A 161 -12.72 -15.67 -10.68
C VAL A 161 -13.21 -14.25 -10.51
N THR A 162 -12.38 -13.42 -9.88
CA THR A 162 -12.60 -11.99 -9.75
C THR A 162 -12.29 -11.26 -11.05
N TYR A 163 -12.85 -10.07 -11.24
CA TYR A 163 -12.53 -9.23 -12.40
C TYR A 163 -11.04 -8.92 -12.50
N LYS A 164 -10.35 -8.77 -11.36
CA LYS A 164 -8.89 -8.61 -11.31
C LYS A 164 -8.14 -9.83 -11.85
N GLU A 165 -8.53 -11.02 -11.44
CA GLU A 165 -7.91 -12.27 -11.90
C GLU A 165 -8.17 -12.51 -13.39
N ALA A 166 -9.41 -12.29 -13.84
CA ALA A 166 -9.76 -12.38 -15.25
C ALA A 166 -8.95 -11.39 -16.10
N LEU A 167 -8.82 -10.14 -15.65
CA LEU A 167 -8.00 -9.13 -16.32
C LEU A 167 -6.54 -9.55 -16.42
N SER A 168 -5.95 -10.07 -15.35
CA SER A 168 -4.57 -10.56 -15.35
C SER A 168 -4.38 -11.69 -16.36
N ARG A 169 -5.32 -12.65 -16.42
CA ARG A 169 -5.27 -13.78 -17.36
C ARG A 169 -5.40 -13.31 -18.81
N TYR A 170 -6.32 -12.39 -19.08
CA TYR A 170 -6.54 -11.79 -20.39
C TYR A 170 -5.28 -11.08 -20.91
N MET A 171 -4.65 -10.26 -20.07
CA MET A 171 -3.40 -9.59 -20.43
C MET A 171 -2.28 -10.59 -20.74
N SER A 172 -2.14 -11.64 -19.92
CA SER A 172 -1.15 -12.69 -20.17
C SER A 172 -1.39 -13.45 -21.47
N SER A 173 -2.66 -13.74 -21.84
CA SER A 173 -2.96 -14.38 -23.12
C SER A 173 -2.63 -13.48 -24.32
N MET A 174 -2.85 -12.17 -24.20
CA MET A 174 -2.50 -11.21 -25.26
C MET A 174 -0.98 -11.08 -25.43
N GLU A 175 -0.22 -11.14 -24.34
CA GLU A 175 1.24 -11.06 -24.38
C GLU A 175 1.86 -12.33 -24.98
N ALA A 176 1.36 -13.51 -24.64
CA ALA A 176 1.77 -14.77 -25.27
C ALA A 176 1.56 -14.75 -26.80
N LEU A 177 0.42 -14.23 -27.27
CA LEU A 177 0.11 -14.10 -28.70
C LEU A 177 1.02 -13.09 -29.44
N ARG A 178 1.71 -12.19 -28.74
CA ARG A 178 2.68 -11.25 -29.36
C ARG A 178 4.08 -11.83 -29.48
N VAL A 179 4.45 -12.80 -28.65
CA VAL A 179 5.79 -13.42 -28.66
C VAL A 179 5.92 -14.48 -29.77
N ASP A 180 4.80 -15.07 -30.19
CA ASP A 180 4.75 -16.06 -31.28
C ASP A 180 4.66 -15.45 -32.69
N LYS A 181 4.94 -14.14 -32.84
CA LYS A 181 4.97 -13.39 -34.11
C LYS A 181 6.34 -12.77 -34.36
#